data_AF-A0A417YU19-F1
#
_entry.id   AF-A0A417YU19-F1
#
_cell.length_a   1.000
_cell.length_b   1.000
_cell.length_c   1.000
_cell.angle_alpha   90.00
_cell.angle_beta   90.00
_cell.angle_gamma   90.00
#
_symmetry.space_group_name_H-M   'P 1'
#
loop_
_entity.id
_entity.type
_entity.pdbx_description
1 polymer ?
#
loop_
_entity_poly.entity_id
_entity_poly.type
_entity_poly.pdbx_seq_one_letter_code
_entity_poly.pdbx_strand_id
1 'polypeptide(L)'
;MNRFFLPLLLFLFFTLESIFVQLLPTEFFYGKWILVPRFLMVVLLLLAIYGSQKYAILYGFAFGLLFDIVYTEIIGVYLFLLPLTIYFVMKAMKVLQTNILVVAITVMAGISLLEMVIYKLNHFLHITNLTFSEFSQARLLPVICLNLLFLVLAFYPLKQYFEKLAEQESLL
;
A
#
# COMPACT_ATOMS: atom_id res chain seq x y z
N MET A 1 -14.00 21.03 -3.95
CA MET A 1 -13.40 20.84 -5.30
C MET A 1 -13.32 19.33 -5.57
N ASN A 2 -13.80 18.90 -6.74
CA ASN A 2 -14.32 17.58 -7.12
C ASN A 2 -13.86 16.32 -6.36
N ARG A 3 -14.83 15.66 -5.69
CA ARG A 3 -14.75 14.28 -5.16
C ARG A 3 -14.26 13.25 -6.20
N PHE A 4 -14.32 13.59 -7.49
CA PHE A 4 -13.80 12.79 -8.61
C PHE A 4 -12.26 12.76 -8.71
N PHE A 5 -11.53 13.67 -8.07
CA PHE A 5 -10.07 13.69 -8.20
C PHE A 5 -9.38 12.57 -7.41
N LEU A 6 -9.95 12.17 -6.29
CA LEU A 6 -9.39 11.10 -5.46
C LEU A 6 -9.38 9.72 -6.14
N PRO A 7 -10.47 9.22 -6.76
CA PRO A 7 -10.41 7.95 -7.50
C PRO A 7 -9.46 8.03 -8.68
N LEU A 8 -9.34 9.19 -9.35
CA LEU A 8 -8.37 9.40 -10.43
C LEU A 8 -6.92 9.32 -9.93
N LEU A 9 -6.63 9.94 -8.77
CA LEU A 9 -5.32 9.88 -8.12
C LEU A 9 -4.95 8.44 -7.75
N LEU A 10 -5.88 7.69 -7.15
CA LEU A 10 -5.65 6.29 -6.80
C LEU A 10 -5.43 5.42 -8.04
N PHE A 11 -6.23 5.65 -9.09
CA PHE A 11 -6.04 4.96 -10.37
C PHE A 11 -4.68 5.27 -11.00
N LEU A 12 -4.22 6.53 -10.95
CA LEU A 12 -2.89 6.91 -11.38
C LEU A 12 -1.81 6.11 -10.63
N PHE A 13 -1.88 6.04 -9.30
CA PHE A 13 -0.88 5.29 -8.51
C PHE A 13 -0.93 3.78 -8.78
N PHE A 14 -2.12 3.22 -8.99
CA PHE A 14 -2.30 1.83 -9.42
C PHE A 14 -1.63 1.56 -10.78
N THR A 15 -1.83 2.44 -11.76
CA THR A 15 -1.17 2.32 -13.07
C THR A 15 0.34 2.53 -12.95
N LEU A 16 0.80 3.50 -12.15
CA LEU A 16 2.22 3.72 -11.89
C LEU A 16 2.88 2.49 -11.26
N GLU A 17 2.21 1.81 -10.33
CA GLU A 17 2.69 0.56 -9.73
C GLU A 17 2.92 -0.51 -10.80
N SER A 18 1.98 -0.62 -11.76
CA SER A 18 2.05 -1.55 -12.90
C SER A 18 3.23 -1.23 -13.82
N ILE A 19 3.34 0.04 -14.21
CA ILE A 19 4.39 0.53 -15.10
C ILE A 19 5.75 0.33 -14.45
N PHE A 20 5.87 0.59 -13.14
CA PHE A 20 7.12 0.41 -12.42
C PHE A 20 7.58 -1.05 -12.41
N VAL A 21 6.66 -2.00 -12.20
CA VAL A 21 6.98 -3.43 -12.30
C VAL A 21 7.45 -3.81 -13.71
N GLN A 22 6.85 -3.23 -14.75
CA GLN A 22 7.20 -3.52 -16.15
C GLN A 22 8.51 -2.86 -16.59
N LEU A 23 8.83 -1.67 -16.07
CA LEU A 23 10.05 -0.91 -16.40
C LEU A 23 11.26 -1.36 -15.59
N LEU A 24 11.08 -2.08 -14.49
CA LEU A 24 12.19 -2.63 -13.71
C LEU A 24 12.97 -3.61 -14.60
N PRO A 25 14.27 -3.33 -14.88
CA PRO A 25 15.07 -4.19 -15.75
C PRO A 25 15.14 -5.59 -15.16
N THR A 26 14.68 -6.58 -15.91
CA THR A 26 14.77 -7.99 -15.53
C THR A 26 16.23 -8.40 -15.26
N GLU A 27 17.18 -7.83 -15.99
CA GLU A 27 18.59 -8.22 -15.90
C GLU A 27 19.32 -7.80 -14.61
N PHE A 28 18.88 -6.74 -13.91
CA PHE A 28 19.50 -6.32 -12.64
C PHE A 28 18.93 -7.06 -11.41
N PHE A 29 17.72 -7.61 -11.52
CA PHE A 29 16.96 -8.15 -10.38
C PHE A 29 16.76 -9.67 -10.43
N TYR A 30 16.88 -10.31 -11.60
CA TYR A 30 16.87 -11.78 -11.73
C TYR A 30 18.13 -12.39 -11.08
N GLY A 31 18.09 -12.54 -9.77
CA GLY A 31 19.08 -13.33 -9.04
C GLY A 31 19.05 -13.16 -7.53
N LYS A 32 18.65 -12.00 -7.01
CA LYS A 32 18.68 -11.76 -5.55
C LYS A 32 17.53 -10.95 -4.97
N TRP A 33 17.00 -9.92 -5.64
CA TRP A 33 16.05 -8.99 -5.03
C TRP A 33 14.78 -8.78 -5.87
N ILE A 34 13.62 -8.82 -5.20
CA ILE A 34 12.28 -8.64 -5.74
C ILE A 34 11.74 -7.33 -5.20
N LEU A 35 11.68 -6.31 -6.05
CA LEU A 35 11.12 -5.00 -5.74
C LEU A 35 9.64 -4.99 -6.09
N VAL A 36 8.79 -4.88 -5.08
CA VAL A 36 7.35 -4.69 -5.25
C VAL A 36 7.00 -3.25 -4.86
N PRO A 37 6.72 -2.36 -5.81
CA PRO A 37 6.14 -1.05 -5.49
C PRO A 37 4.78 -1.28 -4.83
N ARG A 38 4.48 -0.60 -3.72
CA ARG A 38 3.20 -0.63 -3.01
C ARG A 38 2.66 0.79 -2.87
N PHE A 39 2.75 1.56 -3.97
CA PHE A 39 2.44 2.98 -4.00
C PHE A 39 0.97 3.22 -3.68
N LEU A 40 0.06 2.40 -4.23
CA LEU A 40 -1.35 2.52 -3.91
C LEU A 40 -1.60 2.34 -2.42
N MET A 41 -0.95 1.33 -1.82
CA MET A 41 -1.11 1.05 -0.40
C MET A 41 -0.63 2.20 0.47
N VAL A 42 0.52 2.80 0.14
CA VAL A 42 1.02 4.01 0.83
C VAL A 42 -0.02 5.14 0.76
N VAL A 43 -0.58 5.39 -0.41
CA VAL A 43 -1.56 6.47 -0.64
C VAL A 43 -2.85 6.21 0.15
N LEU A 44 -3.35 4.97 0.15
CA LEU A 44 -4.54 4.57 0.90
C LEU A 44 -4.32 4.69 2.43
N LEU A 45 -3.13 4.33 2.92
CA LEU A 45 -2.80 4.48 4.33
C LEU A 45 -2.69 5.96 4.72
N LEU A 46 -2.08 6.80 3.90
CA LEU A 46 -2.06 8.26 4.15
C LEU A 46 -3.45 8.87 4.12
N LEU A 47 -4.32 8.43 3.19
CA LEU A 47 -5.72 8.82 3.15
C LEU A 47 -6.46 8.42 4.43
N ALA A 48 -6.15 7.24 4.99
CA ALA A 48 -6.75 6.76 6.22
C ALA A 48 -6.31 7.56 7.46
N ILE A 49 -5.09 8.10 7.44
CA ILE A 49 -4.48 8.84 8.56
C ILE A 49 -4.88 10.32 8.55
N TYR A 50 -4.77 10.97 7.38
CA TYR A 50 -4.97 12.42 7.24
C TYR A 50 -6.29 12.82 6.59
N GLY A 51 -6.95 11.88 5.92
CA GLY A 51 -8.19 12.10 5.20
C GLY A 51 -9.38 11.34 5.82
N SER A 52 -10.26 10.86 4.96
CA SER A 52 -11.46 10.15 5.36
C SER A 52 -11.21 8.64 5.48
N GLN A 53 -11.30 8.14 6.71
CA GLN A 53 -11.21 6.72 7.04
C GLN A 53 -12.21 5.85 6.25
N LYS A 54 -13.42 6.38 6.02
CA LYS A 54 -14.48 5.68 5.27
C LYS A 54 -14.07 5.47 3.82
N TYR A 55 -13.57 6.53 3.16
CA TYR A 55 -13.10 6.43 1.79
C TYR A 55 -11.86 5.54 1.68
N ALA A 56 -10.91 5.62 2.62
CA ALA A 56 -9.75 4.74 2.59
C ALA A 56 -10.14 3.25 2.60
N ILE A 57 -11.07 2.83 3.45
CA ILE A 57 -11.56 1.44 3.47
C ILE A 57 -12.33 1.10 2.19
N LEU A 58 -13.24 1.96 1.75
CA LEU A 58 -14.03 1.72 0.54
C LEU A 58 -13.14 1.55 -0.70
N TYR A 59 -12.17 2.45 -0.88
CA TYR A 59 -11.20 2.34 -1.97
C TYR A 59 -10.23 1.18 -1.77
N GLY A 60 -9.92 0.80 -0.52
CA GLY A 60 -9.21 -0.44 -0.21
C GLY A 60 -9.92 -1.68 -0.76
N PHE A 61 -11.24 -1.78 -0.59
CA PHE A 61 -12.04 -2.86 -1.20
C PHE A 61 -12.07 -2.74 -2.73
N ALA A 62 -12.37 -1.57 -3.28
CA ALA A 62 -12.53 -1.39 -4.72
C ALA A 62 -11.23 -1.69 -5.48
N PHE A 63 -10.11 -1.14 -5.03
CA PHE A 63 -8.81 -1.40 -5.64
C PHE A 63 -8.23 -2.77 -5.25
N GLY A 64 -8.59 -3.33 -4.09
CA GLY A 64 -8.23 -4.70 -3.75
C GLY A 64 -8.85 -5.71 -4.71
N LEU A 65 -10.12 -5.51 -5.05
CA LEU A 65 -10.78 -6.31 -6.08
C LEU A 65 -10.11 -6.12 -7.45
N LEU A 66 -9.80 -4.88 -7.81
CA LEU A 66 -9.11 -4.56 -9.06
C LEU A 66 -7.74 -5.25 -9.14
N PHE A 67 -6.98 -5.24 -8.03
CA PHE A 67 -5.70 -5.92 -7.93
C PHE A 67 -5.84 -7.42 -8.14
N ASP A 68 -6.83 -8.03 -7.49
CA ASP A 68 -7.09 -9.45 -7.61
C ASP A 68 -7.41 -9.83 -9.06
N ILE A 69 -8.24 -9.04 -9.76
CA ILE A 69 -8.63 -9.28 -11.16
C ILE A 69 -7.46 -9.10 -12.14
N VAL A 70 -6.60 -8.11 -11.91
CA VAL A 70 -5.58 -7.71 -12.89
C VAL A 70 -4.26 -8.46 -12.73
N TYR A 71 -3.84 -8.77 -11.49
CA TYR A 71 -2.50 -9.32 -11.23
C TYR A 71 -2.46 -10.69 -10.59
N THR A 72 -3.60 -11.25 -10.16
CA THR A 72 -3.62 -12.52 -9.45
C THR A 72 -4.60 -13.51 -10.05
N GLU A 73 -4.33 -14.79 -9.84
CA GLU A 73 -5.25 -15.85 -10.24
C GLU A 73 -6.32 -16.13 -9.16
N ILE A 74 -6.13 -15.61 -7.94
CA ILE A 74 -6.96 -15.91 -6.78
C ILE A 74 -7.72 -14.66 -6.36
N ILE A 75 -9.00 -14.62 -6.71
CA ILE A 75 -9.88 -13.53 -6.33
C ILE A 75 -10.15 -13.58 -4.81
N GLY A 76 -9.99 -12.45 -4.13
CA GLY A 76 -10.31 -12.28 -2.72
C GLY A 76 -9.11 -11.92 -1.84
N VAL A 77 -7.89 -12.21 -2.27
CA VAL A 77 -6.70 -12.02 -1.44
C VAL A 77 -6.48 -10.53 -1.15
N TYR A 78 -6.29 -9.71 -2.18
CA TYR A 78 -6.10 -8.28 -2.01
C TYR A 78 -7.40 -7.56 -1.66
N LEU A 79 -8.56 -8.06 -2.12
CA LEU A 79 -9.89 -7.56 -1.73
C LEU A 79 -10.05 -7.47 -0.21
N PHE A 80 -9.59 -8.48 0.53
CA PHE A 80 -9.69 -8.49 2.00
C PHE A 80 -8.45 -7.89 2.66
N LEU A 81 -7.24 -8.17 2.18
CA LEU A 81 -6.01 -7.77 2.87
C LEU A 81 -5.75 -6.26 2.83
N LEU A 82 -6.09 -5.56 1.73
CA LEU A 82 -5.92 -4.10 1.66
C LEU A 82 -6.78 -3.37 2.72
N PRO A 83 -8.12 -3.49 2.73
CA PRO A 83 -8.95 -2.80 3.71
C PRO A 83 -8.67 -3.27 5.15
N LEU A 84 -8.29 -4.53 5.35
CA LEU A 84 -7.90 -5.03 6.66
C LEU A 84 -6.62 -4.35 7.17
N THR A 85 -5.63 -4.19 6.31
CA THR A 85 -4.38 -3.51 6.68
C THR A 85 -4.62 -2.03 6.96
N ILE A 86 -5.48 -1.38 6.17
CA ILE A 86 -5.93 0.00 6.42
C ILE A 86 -6.59 0.10 7.79
N TYR A 87 -7.50 -0.81 8.12
CA TYR A 87 -8.18 -0.84 9.41
C TYR A 87 -7.20 -0.99 10.59
N PHE A 88 -6.19 -1.86 10.48
CA PHE A 88 -5.18 -2.02 11.53
C PHE A 88 -4.34 -0.76 11.71
N VAL A 89 -3.88 -0.14 10.63
CA VAL A 89 -3.11 1.11 10.70
C VAL A 89 -3.94 2.24 11.30
N MET A 90 -5.21 2.38 10.88
CA MET A 90 -6.13 3.35 11.48
C MET A 90 -6.27 3.16 12.98
N LYS A 91 -6.43 1.91 13.44
CA LYS A 91 -6.56 1.60 14.86
C LYS A 91 -5.28 1.91 15.64
N ALA A 92 -4.11 1.62 15.07
CA ALA A 92 -2.82 1.99 15.66
C ALA A 92 -2.68 3.51 15.79
N MET A 93 -3.00 4.25 14.73
CA MET A 93 -2.90 5.72 14.69
C MET A 93 -3.91 6.45 15.59
N LYS A 94 -4.94 5.78 16.13
CA LYS A 94 -5.79 6.35 17.19
C LYS A 94 -5.08 6.43 18.54
N VAL A 95 -4.10 5.55 18.78
CA VAL A 95 -3.35 5.48 20.05
C VAL A 95 -2.02 6.22 19.91
N LEU A 96 -1.43 6.19 18.71
CA LEU A 96 -0.14 6.79 18.41
C LEU A 96 -0.29 8.27 18.03
N GLN A 97 0.73 9.07 18.32
CA GLN A 97 0.76 10.49 17.95
C GLN A 97 1.04 10.67 16.46
N THR A 98 0.40 11.67 15.83
CA THR A 98 0.57 11.99 14.40
C THR A 98 1.86 12.75 14.10
N ASN A 99 3.00 12.17 14.46
CA ASN A 99 4.33 12.64 14.06
C ASN A 99 4.74 11.96 12.74
N ILE A 100 5.46 12.67 11.86
CA ILE A 100 5.96 12.15 10.59
C ILE A 100 6.72 10.82 10.75
N LEU A 101 7.55 10.70 11.80
CA LEU A 101 8.30 9.47 12.08
C LEU A 101 7.36 8.31 12.46
N VAL A 102 6.37 8.59 13.31
CA VAL A 102 5.39 7.60 13.77
C VAL A 102 4.51 7.13 12.62
N VAL A 103 4.08 8.06 11.75
CA VAL A 103 3.33 7.75 10.53
C VAL A 103 4.17 6.89 9.59
N ALA A 104 5.43 7.25 9.34
CA ALA A 104 6.30 6.47 8.47
C ALA A 104 6.50 5.03 9.00
N ILE A 105 6.78 4.88 10.29
CA ILE A 105 6.92 3.56 10.92
C ILE A 105 5.62 2.76 10.81
N THR A 106 4.47 3.39 11.08
CA THR A 106 3.17 2.70 11.05
C THR A 106 2.77 2.29 9.64
N VAL A 107 3.03 3.14 8.64
CA VAL A 107 2.79 2.82 7.22
C VAL A 107 3.69 1.66 6.78
N MET A 108 4.99 1.70 7.10
CA MET A 108 5.91 0.61 6.77
C MET A 108 5.54 -0.69 7.49
N ALA A 109 5.07 -0.62 8.74
CA ALA A 109 4.58 -1.78 9.47
C ALA A 109 3.33 -2.38 8.80
N GLY A 110 2.41 -1.54 8.32
CA GLY A 110 1.24 -1.97 7.55
C GLY A 110 1.63 -2.70 6.27
N ILE A 111 2.55 -2.14 5.48
CA ILE A 111 3.05 -2.78 4.25
C ILE A 111 3.77 -4.10 4.56
N SER A 112 4.59 -4.13 5.62
CA SER A 112 5.29 -5.34 6.05
C SER A 112 4.31 -6.44 6.45
N LEU A 113 3.25 -6.10 7.19
CA LEU A 113 2.20 -7.03 7.57
C LEU A 113 1.47 -7.58 6.35
N LEU A 114 1.13 -6.71 5.39
CA LEU A 114 0.51 -7.10 4.12
C LEU A 114 1.40 -8.11 3.37
N GLU A 115 2.68 -7.80 3.17
CA GLU A 115 3.62 -8.70 2.49
C GLU A 115 3.80 -10.03 3.22
N MET A 116 3.88 -10.02 4.55
CA MET A 116 4.01 -11.25 5.35
C MET A 116 2.79 -12.16 5.19
N VAL A 117 1.58 -11.61 5.18
CA VAL A 117 0.36 -12.40 5.01
C VAL A 117 0.26 -12.97 3.60
N ILE A 118 0.60 -12.16 2.58
CA ILE A 118 0.64 -12.62 1.18
C ILE A 118 1.68 -13.73 1.01
N TYR A 119 2.87 -13.59 1.59
CA TYR A 119 3.90 -14.62 1.55
C TYR A 119 3.42 -15.92 2.19
N LYS A 120 2.83 -15.84 3.40
CA LYS A 120 2.30 -17.03 4.08
C LYS A 120 1.22 -17.73 3.27
N LEU A 121 0.33 -16.96 2.63
CA LEU A 121 -0.71 -17.53 1.78
C LEU A 121 -0.10 -18.23 0.57
N ASN A 122 0.83 -17.57 -0.13
CA ASN A 122 1.49 -18.17 -1.29
C ASN A 122 2.32 -19.41 -0.93
N HIS A 123 2.96 -19.42 0.24
CA HIS A 123 3.69 -20.58 0.73
C HIS A 123 2.75 -21.74 1.08
N PHE A 124 1.63 -21.45 1.74
CA PHE A 124 0.60 -22.44 2.08
C PHE A 124 -0.06 -23.04 0.84
N LEU A 125 -0.25 -22.24 -0.21
CA LEU A 125 -0.79 -22.67 -1.49
C LEU A 125 0.26 -23.32 -2.41
N HIS A 126 1.50 -23.52 -1.93
CA HIS A 126 2.61 -24.07 -2.70
C HIS A 126 2.95 -23.29 -3.99
N ILE A 127 2.56 -22.01 -4.06
CA ILE A 127 2.91 -21.09 -5.15
C ILE A 127 4.38 -20.64 -5.02
N THR A 128 4.91 -20.57 -3.80
CA THR A 128 6.32 -20.25 -3.53
C THR A 128 6.99 -21.21 -2.56
N ASN A 129 8.23 -21.59 -2.89
CA ASN A 129 9.09 -22.45 -2.07
C ASN A 129 10.16 -21.66 -1.31
N LEU A 130 10.11 -20.33 -1.36
CA LEU A 130 11.07 -19.49 -0.62
C LEU A 130 10.90 -19.71 0.88
N THR A 131 12.01 -19.93 1.57
CA THR A 131 12.06 -19.92 3.03
C THR A 131 11.80 -18.51 3.56
N PHE A 132 11.42 -18.38 4.83
CA PHE A 132 11.17 -17.06 5.43
C PHE A 132 12.40 -16.14 5.40
N SER A 133 13.60 -16.73 5.56
CA SER A 133 14.87 -15.99 5.50
C SER A 133 15.12 -15.42 4.10
N GLU A 134 14.91 -16.23 3.07
CA GLU A 134 15.02 -15.80 1.68
C GLU A 134 13.97 -14.75 1.34
N PHE A 135 12.71 -14.95 1.74
CA PHE A 135 11.66 -13.96 1.56
C PHE A 135 12.01 -12.61 2.20
N SER A 136 12.53 -12.64 3.44
CA SER A 136 12.87 -11.42 4.17
C SER A 136 13.96 -10.61 3.45
N GLN A 137 15.03 -11.29 3.01
CA GLN A 137 16.17 -10.64 2.36
C GLN A 137 15.91 -10.29 0.90
N ALA A 138 15.31 -11.20 0.16
CA ALA A 138 15.08 -11.05 -1.27
C ALA A 138 13.89 -10.13 -1.57
N ARG A 139 12.87 -10.06 -0.72
CA ARG A 139 11.63 -9.35 -1.04
C ARG A 139 11.23 -8.33 0.00
N LEU A 140 11.12 -8.72 1.27
CA LEU A 140 10.58 -7.81 2.31
C LEU A 140 11.44 -6.55 2.49
N LEU A 141 12.76 -6.71 2.63
CA LEU A 141 13.69 -5.58 2.79
C LEU A 141 13.67 -4.63 1.58
N PRO A 142 13.85 -5.11 0.33
CA PRO A 142 13.74 -4.25 -0.85
C PRO A 142 12.41 -3.52 -0.96
N VAL A 143 11.29 -4.20 -0.66
CA VAL A 143 9.94 -3.60 -0.68
C VAL A 143 9.82 -2.48 0.35
N ILE A 144 10.28 -2.69 1.59
CA ILE A 144 10.24 -1.66 2.62
C ILE A 144 11.08 -0.45 2.20
N CYS A 145 12.30 -0.68 1.69
CA CYS A 145 13.19 0.41 1.24
C CYS A 145 12.55 1.23 0.11
N LEU A 146 12.01 0.57 -0.92
CA LEU A 146 11.36 1.23 -2.06
C LEU A 146 10.16 2.06 -1.62
N ASN A 147 9.30 1.48 -0.78
CA ASN A 147 8.08 2.15 -0.35
C ASN A 147 8.34 3.24 0.68
N LEU A 148 9.40 3.14 1.48
CA LEU A 148 9.86 4.22 2.35
C LEU A 148 10.35 5.41 1.52
N LEU A 149 11.15 5.15 0.48
CA LEU A 149 11.62 6.20 -0.43
C LEU A 149 10.43 6.91 -1.09
N PHE A 150 9.48 6.14 -1.62
CA PHE A 150 8.26 6.68 -2.20
C PHE A 150 7.44 7.48 -1.17
N LEU A 151 7.27 6.95 0.04
CA LEU A 151 6.56 7.64 1.11
C LEU A 151 7.20 9.00 1.39
N VAL A 152 8.52 9.09 1.56
CA VAL A 152 9.21 10.35 1.84
C VAL A 152 8.97 11.38 0.73
N LEU A 153 9.02 10.96 -0.54
CA LEU A 153 8.77 11.82 -1.70
C LEU A 153 7.31 12.27 -1.79
N ALA A 154 6.37 11.36 -1.56
CA ALA A 154 4.95 11.62 -1.73
C ALA A 154 4.26 12.18 -0.48
N PHE A 155 4.92 12.14 0.70
CA PHE A 155 4.31 12.47 1.98
C PHE A 155 3.77 13.89 2.02
N TYR A 156 4.61 14.88 1.73
CA TYR A 156 4.23 16.29 1.80
C TYR A 156 3.06 16.66 0.87
N PRO A 157 3.11 16.36 -0.45
CA PRO A 157 2.01 16.71 -1.34
C PRO A 157 0.72 15.95 -1.01
N LEU A 158 0.80 14.67 -0.67
CA LEU A 158 -0.39 13.87 -0.35
C LEU A 158 -1.03 14.29 0.97
N LYS A 159 -0.23 14.56 2.01
CA LYS A 159 -0.72 15.03 3.30
C LYS A 159 -1.54 16.31 3.12
N GLN A 160 -0.97 17.33 2.47
CA GLN A 160 -1.64 18.60 2.26
C GLN A 160 -2.93 18.45 1.44
N TYR A 161 -2.95 17.55 0.47
CA TYR A 161 -4.14 17.25 -0.32
C TYR A 161 -5.24 16.58 0.50
N PHE A 162 -4.89 15.59 1.32
CA PHE A 162 -5.86 14.84 2.13
C PHE A 162 -6.44 15.66 3.29
N GLU A 163 -5.63 16.49 3.96
CA GLU A 163 -6.13 17.38 5.01
C GLU A 163 -7.17 18.37 4.46
N LYS A 164 -6.88 18.99 3.30
CA LYS A 164 -7.85 19.86 2.61
C LYS A 164 -9.14 19.15 2.22
N LEU A 165 -9.03 17.87 1.82
CA LEU A 165 -10.20 17.07 1.47
C LEU A 165 -11.06 16.77 2.70
N ALA A 166 -10.42 16.44 3.83
CA ALA A 166 -11.11 16.20 5.10
C ALA A 166 -11.81 17.45 5.64
N GLU A 167 -11.16 18.61 5.58
CA GLU A 167 -11.76 19.89 5.97
C GLU A 167 -13.03 20.18 5.16
N GLN A 168 -13.01 19.97 3.84
CA GLN A 168 -14.19 20.17 2.98
C GLN A 168 -15.33 19.20 3.28
N GLU A 169 -15.03 17.97 3.73
CA GLU A 169 -16.05 17.00 4.12
C GLU A 169 -16.72 17.38 5.44
N SER A 170 -15.98 18.00 6.37
CA SER A 170 -16.51 18.43 7.69
C SER A 170 -17.46 19.64 7.63
N LEU A 171 -17.44 20.41 6.54
CA LEU A 171 -18.25 21.61 6.33
C LEU A 171 -19.60 21.33 5.63
N LEU A 172 -19.89 20.07 5.30
CA LEU A 172 -21.12 19.59 4.65
C LEU A 172 -21.95 18.73 5.61
#